data_AF-E3ITZ7-F1
#
_entry.id   AF-E3ITZ7-F1
#
_cell.length_a   1.000
_cell.length_b   1.000
_cell.length_c   1.000
_cell.angle_alpha   90.00
_cell.angle_beta   90.00
_cell.angle_gamma   90.00
#
_symmetry.space_group_name_H-M   'P 1'
#
loop_
_entity.id
_entity.type
_entity.pdbx_description
1 polymer ?
#
loop_
_entity_poly.entity_id
_entity_poly.type
_entity_poly.pdbx_seq_one_letter_code
_entity_poly.pdbx_strand_id
1 'polypeptide(L)'
;MAKSAAKGHALRDVAPEPDKSTRLKSYRLAVRKPSVVSRDGNIEMTLPTYFGGRKWIIPLRQIAVRDLSAAPSVDNTADREPVLARELRVPYLFTTGPVTKPNLQLMFDEPQRVPPVRLAAAFAPNTDLPFGYRSTRSQIGDHVDGVLLRAYDSAKLSRLLKAAGARPFDDPTSWMHEHRTIVSDATERDTLTRRRRTGRSLQRVAAVLLFATLVAGRWLLPGNGPWWPVLLLLGVLIGLLGLAAVGRRLAR
;
A
#
# COMPACT_ATOMS: atom_id res chain seq x y z
N MET A 1 47.31 -33.90 10.98
CA MET A 1 46.31 -34.62 11.81
C MET A 1 45.55 -33.62 12.67
N ALA A 2 44.24 -33.83 12.79
CA ALA A 2 43.24 -32.87 13.22
C ALA A 2 42.84 -33.01 14.70
N LYS A 3 42.25 -31.93 15.27
CA LYS A 3 41.10 -31.83 16.21
C LYS A 3 41.08 -30.39 16.75
N SER A 4 40.19 -29.48 16.33
CA SER A 4 38.75 -29.36 16.60
C SER A 4 38.38 -29.40 18.09
N ALA A 5 38.04 -28.23 18.64
CA ALA A 5 37.10 -28.07 19.76
C ALA A 5 36.49 -26.65 19.70
N ALA A 6 35.17 -26.60 19.53
CA ALA A 6 34.33 -25.41 19.54
C ALA A 6 33.79 -25.12 20.95
N LYS A 7 33.59 -23.84 21.27
CA LYS A 7 32.56 -23.25 22.18
C LYS A 7 32.97 -21.79 22.41
N GLY A 8 32.16 -20.75 22.20
CA GLY A 8 30.72 -20.64 22.34
C GLY A 8 30.42 -19.72 23.53
N HIS A 9 30.43 -18.40 23.33
CA HIS A 9 29.79 -17.42 24.22
C HIS A 9 29.39 -16.18 23.38
N ALA A 10 28.15 -16.14 22.91
CA ALA A 10 26.98 -15.57 23.60
C ALA A 10 26.98 -14.03 23.57
N LEU A 11 26.72 -13.46 22.39
CA LEU A 11 26.13 -12.12 22.32
C LEU A 11 24.67 -12.25 22.75
N ARG A 12 24.42 -11.81 23.99
CA ARG A 12 23.12 -11.62 24.61
C ARG A 12 22.22 -10.77 23.70
N ASP A 13 21.38 -11.43 22.93
CA ASP A 13 20.20 -10.84 22.29
C ASP A 13 19.06 -10.92 23.32
N VAL A 14 19.14 -10.08 24.37
CA VAL A 14 18.06 -9.95 25.35
C VAL A 14 17.22 -8.73 24.96
N ALA A 15 16.11 -9.02 24.29
CA ALA A 15 15.03 -8.08 23.98
C ALA A 15 13.69 -8.83 24.13
N PRO A 16 12.62 -8.13 24.54
CA PRO A 16 11.96 -8.40 25.83
C PRO A 16 10.57 -9.07 25.70
N GLU A 17 10.07 -9.65 26.79
CA GLU A 17 8.63 -9.91 27.02
C GLU A 17 8.08 -8.80 27.96
N PRO A 18 6.81 -8.35 27.86
CA PRO A 18 5.60 -9.12 27.51
C PRO A 18 4.71 -8.54 26.38
N ASP A 19 5.19 -7.56 25.58
CA ASP A 19 4.57 -7.16 24.31
C ASP A 19 5.20 -7.90 23.13
N LYS A 20 4.47 -8.85 22.55
CA LYS A 20 4.96 -9.74 21.49
C LYS A 20 5.19 -8.96 20.19
N SER A 21 6.38 -8.37 20.05
CA SER A 21 6.82 -7.73 18.81
C SER A 21 7.18 -8.77 17.74
N THR A 22 6.71 -8.57 16.52
CA THR A 22 7.08 -9.38 15.35
C THR A 22 7.74 -8.50 14.30
N ARG A 23 8.88 -8.96 13.77
CA ARG A 23 9.66 -8.22 12.76
C ARG A 23 8.97 -8.31 11.39
N LEU A 24 8.84 -7.17 10.73
CA LEU A 24 8.55 -7.12 9.29
C LEU A 24 9.87 -7.21 8.53
N LYS A 25 9.84 -7.76 7.32
CA LYS A 25 11.06 -7.89 6.52
C LYS A 25 11.50 -6.51 6.04
N SER A 26 12.78 -6.16 6.16
CA SER A 26 13.28 -4.79 6.04
C SER A 26 14.26 -4.59 4.87
N TYR A 27 14.23 -3.42 4.20
CA TYR A 27 15.33 -3.01 3.32
C TYR A 27 16.60 -2.64 4.12
N ARG A 28 17.79 -2.86 3.54
CA ARG A 28 19.09 -2.60 4.21
C ARG A 28 19.30 -1.14 4.64
N LEU A 29 18.56 -0.18 4.06
CA LEU A 29 18.72 1.26 4.31
C LEU A 29 17.81 1.82 5.43
N ALA A 30 17.16 0.98 6.25
CA ALA A 30 16.25 1.44 7.30
C ALA A 30 16.93 1.53 8.69
N VAL A 31 17.01 2.74 9.25
CA VAL A 31 17.61 3.02 10.58
C VAL A 31 16.87 2.31 11.73
N ARG A 32 15.54 2.16 11.62
CA ARG A 32 14.74 1.29 12.50
C ARG A 32 14.11 0.17 11.66
N LYS A 33 14.21 -1.08 12.13
CA LYS A 33 13.61 -2.22 11.45
C LYS A 33 12.07 -2.11 11.54
N PRO A 34 11.34 -2.17 10.43
CA PRO A 34 9.89 -2.19 10.46
C PRO A 34 9.38 -3.37 11.29
N SER A 35 8.36 -3.13 12.11
CA SER A 35 7.85 -4.09 13.09
C SER A 35 6.39 -3.86 13.38
N VAL A 36 5.73 -4.92 13.85
CA VAL A 36 4.38 -4.89 14.39
C VAL A 36 4.44 -5.32 15.84
N VAL A 37 3.83 -4.54 16.72
CA VAL A 37 3.69 -4.88 18.14
C VAL A 37 2.21 -4.84 18.49
N SER A 38 1.73 -5.81 19.25
CA SER A 38 0.41 -5.74 19.89
C SER A 38 0.63 -5.26 21.32
N ARG A 39 0.01 -4.14 21.71
CA ARG A 39 0.12 -3.52 23.03
C ARG A 39 -1.20 -2.85 23.39
N ASP A 40 -1.69 -3.05 24.61
CA ASP A 40 -2.87 -2.36 25.16
C ASP A 40 -4.11 -2.39 24.23
N GLY A 41 -4.37 -3.52 23.58
CA GLY A 41 -5.49 -3.68 22.64
C GLY A 41 -5.31 -2.96 21.30
N ASN A 42 -4.11 -2.45 21.01
CA ASN A 42 -3.76 -1.79 19.76
C ASN A 42 -2.66 -2.54 19.02
N ILE A 43 -2.67 -2.42 17.69
CA ILE A 43 -1.50 -2.69 16.86
C ILE A 43 -0.66 -1.40 16.82
N GLU A 44 0.63 -1.52 17.07
CA GLU A 44 1.61 -0.49 16.78
C GLU A 44 2.48 -0.96 15.62
N MET A 45 2.27 -0.36 14.45
CA MET A 45 3.11 -0.60 13.28
C MET A 45 4.21 0.47 13.22
N THR A 46 5.46 0.03 13.34
CA THR A 46 6.60 0.85 12.92
C THR A 46 6.86 0.53 11.46
N LEU A 47 6.43 1.41 10.58
CA LEU A 47 6.62 1.27 9.14
C LEU A 47 7.98 1.81 8.71
N PRO A 48 8.46 1.49 7.49
CA PRO A 48 9.76 1.95 7.03
C PRO A 48 9.86 3.49 7.00
N THR A 49 11.08 3.99 6.81
CA THR A 49 11.47 5.40 6.97
C THR A 49 10.68 6.40 6.13
N TYR A 50 9.83 5.96 5.19
CA TYR A 50 8.91 6.81 4.43
C TYR A 50 8.02 7.65 5.34
N PHE A 51 7.62 7.14 6.51
CA PHE A 51 6.83 7.88 7.50
C PHE A 51 7.67 8.55 8.59
N GLY A 52 8.99 8.59 8.42
CA GLY A 52 9.92 9.18 9.39
C GLY A 52 9.96 8.48 10.74
N GLY A 53 9.73 7.16 10.76
CA GLY A 53 9.77 6.37 11.99
C GLY A 53 8.59 6.60 12.92
N ARG A 54 7.53 7.26 12.44
CA ARG A 54 6.26 7.40 13.17
C ARG A 54 5.62 6.03 13.33
N LYS A 55 5.11 5.77 14.54
CA LYS A 55 4.25 4.62 14.80
C LYS A 55 2.86 4.91 14.22
N TRP A 56 2.27 3.90 13.59
CA TRP A 56 0.87 3.89 13.25
C TRP A 56 0.15 2.99 14.24
N ILE A 57 -0.76 3.59 15.02
CA ILE A 57 -1.47 2.93 16.09
C ILE A 57 -2.92 2.76 15.67
N ILE A 58 -3.42 1.52 15.69
CA ILE A 58 -4.80 1.19 15.29
C ILE A 58 -5.37 0.19 16.31
N PRO A 59 -6.59 0.36 16.81
CA PRO A 59 -7.22 -0.61 17.71
C PRO A 59 -7.32 -1.99 17.06
N LEU A 60 -6.92 -3.06 17.76
CA LEU A 60 -6.95 -4.43 17.23
C LEU A 60 -8.35 -4.88 16.83
N ARG A 61 -9.36 -4.45 17.58
CA ARG A 61 -10.77 -4.73 17.28
C ARG A 61 -11.22 -4.19 15.92
N GLN A 62 -10.53 -3.18 15.39
CA GLN A 62 -10.81 -2.56 14.10
C GLN A 62 -10.04 -3.20 12.93
N ILE A 63 -9.36 -4.31 13.19
CA ILE A 63 -8.44 -4.93 12.23
C ILE A 63 -8.91 -6.35 11.95
N ALA A 64 -9.04 -6.66 10.66
CA ALA A 64 -9.14 -8.02 10.18
C ALA A 64 -7.82 -8.44 9.51
N VAL A 65 -7.33 -9.65 9.79
CA VAL A 65 -6.02 -10.14 9.33
C VAL A 65 -6.13 -11.41 8.50
N ARG A 66 -5.40 -11.43 7.37
CA ARG A 66 -5.25 -12.59 6.49
C ARG A 66 -3.78 -12.87 6.20
N ASP A 67 -3.39 -14.12 6.34
CA ASP A 67 -2.11 -14.62 5.85
C ASP A 67 -2.25 -14.97 4.36
N LEU A 68 -1.49 -14.30 3.50
CA LEU A 68 -1.52 -14.52 2.06
C LEU A 68 -0.51 -15.58 1.61
N SER A 69 0.30 -16.11 2.54
CA SER A 69 1.22 -17.22 2.26
C SER A 69 0.56 -18.59 2.38
N ALA A 70 -0.58 -18.68 3.08
CA ALA A 70 -1.40 -19.87 3.10
C ALA A 70 -1.97 -20.14 1.69
N ALA A 71 -2.21 -21.41 1.37
CA ALA A 71 -2.86 -21.79 0.11
C ALA A 71 -4.14 -20.95 -0.05
N PRO A 72 -4.46 -20.49 -1.28
CA PRO A 72 -5.67 -19.73 -1.50
C PRO A 72 -6.85 -20.54 -0.96
N SER A 73 -7.64 -19.92 -0.09
CA SER A 73 -8.95 -20.45 0.29
C SER A 73 -9.66 -20.84 -1.01
N VAL A 74 -10.15 -22.08 -1.11
CA VAL A 74 -10.89 -22.54 -2.29
C VAL A 74 -12.12 -21.65 -2.42
N ASP A 75 -12.02 -20.63 -3.26
CA ASP A 75 -13.09 -19.69 -3.55
C ASP A 75 -14.11 -20.45 -4.39
N ASN A 76 -15.09 -21.04 -3.69
CA ASN A 76 -16.17 -21.79 -4.29
C ASN A 76 -17.39 -20.90 -4.41
N THR A 77 -17.25 -19.75 -5.06
CA THR A 77 -18.42 -18.98 -5.50
C THR A 77 -18.01 -18.08 -6.66
N ALA A 78 -18.63 -18.34 -7.81
CA ALA A 78 -18.71 -17.42 -8.95
C ALA A 78 -19.58 -16.18 -8.61
N ASP A 79 -19.56 -15.72 -7.36
CA ASP A 79 -20.25 -14.52 -6.92
C ASP A 79 -19.41 -13.33 -7.38
N ARG A 80 -20.01 -12.55 -8.28
CA ARG A 80 -19.39 -11.33 -8.81
C ARG A 80 -18.95 -10.45 -7.64
N GLU A 81 -17.67 -10.08 -7.63
CA GLU A 81 -17.09 -9.12 -6.68
C GLU A 81 -18.04 -7.92 -6.51
N PRO A 82 -18.45 -7.57 -5.27
CA PRO A 82 -19.47 -6.57 -5.04
C PRO A 82 -19.02 -5.20 -5.56
N VAL A 83 -19.93 -4.49 -6.23
CA VAL A 83 -19.67 -3.11 -6.67
C VAL A 83 -19.82 -2.17 -5.48
N LEU A 84 -18.69 -1.71 -4.95
CA LEU A 84 -18.64 -0.80 -3.82
C LEU A 84 -18.89 0.65 -4.24
N ALA A 85 -19.56 1.43 -3.39
CA ALA A 85 -19.80 2.86 -3.62
C ALA A 85 -18.49 3.65 -3.74
N ARG A 86 -17.48 3.28 -2.94
CA ARG A 86 -16.12 3.82 -2.98
C ARG A 86 -15.11 2.74 -3.39
N GLU A 87 -14.08 3.14 -4.14
CA GLU A 87 -12.95 2.26 -4.45
C GLU A 87 -12.15 1.95 -3.18
N LEU A 88 -11.85 0.68 -2.93
CA LEU A 88 -11.01 0.27 -1.80
C LEU A 88 -9.56 0.67 -2.03
N ARG A 89 -8.95 1.32 -1.04
CA ARG A 89 -7.52 1.66 -1.02
C ARG A 89 -6.78 0.70 -0.10
N VAL A 90 -6.19 -0.35 -0.68
CA VAL A 90 -5.38 -1.36 0.05
C VAL A 90 -3.96 -1.42 -0.50
N PRO A 91 -3.12 -0.40 -0.22
CA PRO A 91 -1.78 -0.33 -0.79
C PRO A 91 -0.80 -1.33 -0.16
N TYR A 92 0.20 -1.74 -0.95
CA TYR A 92 1.38 -2.42 -0.42
C TYR A 92 2.35 -1.42 0.19
N LEU A 93 2.52 -1.50 1.50
CA LEU A 93 3.53 -0.75 2.22
C LEU A 93 4.80 -1.57 2.21
N PHE A 94 5.63 -1.34 1.19
CA PHE A 94 6.81 -2.14 0.93
C PHE A 94 7.78 -2.08 2.12
N THR A 95 7.80 -3.13 2.94
CA THR A 95 8.75 -3.23 4.05
C THR A 95 10.13 -3.71 3.57
N THR A 96 10.17 -4.42 2.44
CA THR A 96 11.41 -4.80 1.74
C THR A 96 11.70 -3.97 0.51
N GLY A 97 10.90 -4.16 -0.54
CA GLY A 97 11.10 -3.53 -1.83
C GLY A 97 9.83 -3.65 -2.67
N PRO A 98 9.66 -2.77 -3.66
CA PRO A 98 8.40 -2.62 -4.39
C PRO A 98 8.02 -3.85 -5.22
N VAL A 99 9.01 -4.63 -5.68
CA VAL A 99 8.80 -5.82 -6.53
C VAL A 99 8.49 -7.10 -5.75
N THR A 100 8.59 -7.07 -4.42
CA THR A 100 8.34 -8.27 -3.59
C THR A 100 6.86 -8.39 -3.28
N LYS A 101 6.26 -9.56 -3.56
CA LYS A 101 4.85 -9.82 -3.24
C LYS A 101 4.59 -9.78 -1.72
N PRO A 102 3.53 -9.12 -1.24
CA PRO A 102 3.12 -9.16 0.16
C PRO A 102 2.76 -10.59 0.59
N ASN A 103 2.82 -10.87 1.89
CA ASN A 103 2.36 -12.14 2.48
C ASN A 103 1.38 -11.96 3.66
N LEU A 104 1.03 -10.72 3.99
CA LEU A 104 0.08 -10.42 5.05
C LEU A 104 -0.82 -9.28 4.58
N GLN A 105 -2.12 -9.39 4.86
CA GLN A 105 -3.10 -8.35 4.62
C GLN A 105 -3.76 -7.97 5.94
N LEU A 106 -3.83 -6.66 6.19
CA LEU A 106 -4.64 -6.08 7.25
C LEU A 106 -5.74 -5.26 6.60
N MET A 107 -6.99 -5.52 6.95
CA MET A 107 -8.15 -4.72 6.56
C MET A 107 -8.64 -3.95 7.78
N PHE A 108 -9.13 -2.74 7.56
CA PHE A 108 -9.62 -1.87 8.61
C PHE A 108 -11.11 -1.66 8.48
N ASP A 109 -11.82 -1.80 9.58
CA ASP A 109 -13.28 -1.61 9.64
C ASP A 109 -13.66 -0.21 9.15
N GLU A 110 -12.88 0.78 9.53
CA GLU A 110 -12.99 2.16 9.08
C GLU A 110 -11.71 2.60 8.36
N PRO A 111 -11.81 3.50 7.37
CA PRO A 111 -10.64 4.03 6.68
C PRO A 111 -9.67 4.71 7.66
N GLN A 112 -8.43 4.25 7.68
CA GLN A 112 -7.41 4.72 8.61
C GLN A 112 -6.57 5.83 7.98
N ARG A 113 -6.36 6.92 8.72
CA ARG A 113 -5.52 8.03 8.28
C ARG A 113 -4.06 7.60 8.24
N VAL A 114 -3.44 7.81 7.10
CA VAL A 114 -2.04 7.47 6.84
C VAL A 114 -1.13 8.48 7.55
N PRO A 115 -0.05 8.05 8.22
CA PRO A 115 0.91 8.97 8.82
C PRO A 115 1.57 9.91 7.76
N PRO A 116 2.03 11.11 8.16
CA PRO A 116 2.70 12.02 7.24
C PRO A 116 3.96 11.42 6.59
N VAL A 117 4.02 11.42 5.26
CA VAL A 117 5.16 10.88 4.48
C VAL A 117 6.32 11.87 4.43
N ARG A 118 7.60 11.49 4.54
CA ARG A 118 8.73 12.43 4.42
C ARG A 118 8.86 12.98 3.00
N LEU A 119 9.31 14.23 2.89
CA LEU A 119 9.52 14.90 1.60
C LEU A 119 10.47 14.09 0.70
N ALA A 120 11.61 13.68 1.27
CA ALA A 120 12.60 12.84 0.58
C ALA A 120 12.04 11.48 0.13
N ALA A 121 11.08 10.90 0.85
CA ALA A 121 10.44 9.64 0.44
C ALA A 121 9.40 9.84 -0.65
N ALA A 122 8.72 11.00 -0.68
CA ALA A 122 7.77 11.33 -1.74
C ALA A 122 8.45 11.65 -3.08
N PHE A 123 9.72 12.05 -3.06
CA PHE A 123 10.51 12.36 -4.26
C PHE A 123 11.59 11.34 -4.59
N ALA A 124 11.69 10.25 -3.83
CA ALA A 124 12.71 9.25 -4.12
C ALA A 124 12.36 8.50 -5.41
N PRO A 125 13.33 8.31 -6.34
CA PRO A 125 13.07 7.80 -7.69
C PRO A 125 12.62 6.33 -7.77
N ASN A 126 12.62 5.62 -6.63
CA ASN A 126 12.23 4.20 -6.54
C ASN A 126 11.10 3.96 -5.52
N THR A 127 10.34 4.99 -5.19
CA THR A 127 9.23 4.92 -4.24
C THR A 127 7.95 5.37 -4.92
N ASP A 128 7.31 4.44 -5.62
CA ASP A 128 5.89 4.55 -6.01
C ASP A 128 5.03 4.37 -4.76
N LEU A 129 5.11 5.35 -3.86
CA LEU A 129 4.23 5.41 -2.71
C LEU A 129 2.84 5.82 -3.20
N PRO A 130 1.77 5.14 -2.77
CA PRO A 130 0.40 5.46 -3.16
C PRO A 130 -0.13 6.72 -2.45
N PHE A 131 0.76 7.52 -1.85
CA PHE A 131 0.47 8.66 -1.01
C PHE A 131 1.37 9.84 -1.38
N GLY A 132 0.79 11.03 -1.42
CA GLY A 132 1.52 12.27 -1.64
C GLY A 132 2.06 12.88 -0.34
N TYR A 133 3.14 13.65 -0.45
CA TYR A 133 3.69 14.43 0.67
C TYR A 133 2.67 15.44 1.24
N ARG A 134 1.98 16.16 0.34
CA ARG A 134 1.00 17.19 0.71
C ARG A 134 -0.32 16.58 1.19
N SER A 135 -0.80 15.54 0.51
CA SER A 135 -2.07 14.88 0.84
C SER A 135 -2.04 14.25 2.24
N THR A 136 -0.96 13.58 2.62
CA THR A 136 -0.81 12.99 3.97
C THR A 136 -0.67 14.03 5.09
N ARG A 137 -0.44 15.30 4.76
CA ARG A 137 -0.31 16.41 5.72
C ARG A 137 -1.51 17.34 5.78
N SER A 138 -2.39 17.29 4.80
CA SER A 138 -3.59 18.13 4.82
C SER A 138 -4.47 17.76 6.01
N GLN A 139 -5.36 18.67 6.38
CA GLN A 139 -6.34 18.44 7.42
C GLN A 139 -7.23 17.22 7.11
N ILE A 140 -7.63 17.08 5.84
CA ILE A 140 -8.36 15.91 5.34
C ILE A 140 -7.47 14.66 5.43
N GLY A 141 -6.18 14.76 5.11
CA GLY A 141 -5.27 13.62 5.13
C GLY A 141 -5.51 12.60 4.01
N ASP A 142 -4.63 11.61 3.94
CA ASP A 142 -4.83 10.42 3.11
C ASP A 142 -5.35 9.27 3.97
N HIS A 143 -6.28 8.48 3.43
CA HIS A 143 -6.88 7.36 4.12
C HIS A 143 -6.77 6.07 3.31
N VAL A 144 -6.66 4.94 4.01
CA VAL A 144 -6.65 3.59 3.43
C VAL A 144 -7.65 2.69 4.13
N ASP A 145 -8.20 1.74 3.38
CA ASP A 145 -9.12 0.72 3.87
C ASP A 145 -8.41 -0.51 4.43
N GLY A 146 -7.13 -0.66 4.12
CA GLY A 146 -6.29 -1.75 4.56
C GLY A 146 -4.87 -1.55 4.07
N VAL A 147 -3.98 -2.46 4.44
CA VAL A 147 -2.57 -2.44 4.03
C VAL A 147 -2.11 -3.85 3.72
N LEU A 148 -1.32 -3.97 2.66
CA LEU A 148 -0.56 -5.18 2.39
C LEU A 148 0.84 -5.01 2.97
N LEU A 149 1.37 -6.07 3.57
CA LEU A 149 2.65 -6.09 4.27
C LEU A 149 3.47 -7.34 3.90
N ARG A 150 4.78 -7.25 4.15
CA ARG A 150 5.68 -8.41 4.10
C ARG A 150 6.23 -8.70 5.50
N ALA A 151 5.61 -9.65 6.17
CA ALA A 151 6.09 -10.21 7.43
C ALA A 151 7.22 -11.23 7.18
N TYR A 152 8.12 -11.37 8.15
CA TYR A 152 9.14 -12.43 8.12
C TYR A 152 8.48 -13.82 8.22
N ASP A 153 7.53 -13.94 9.14
CA ASP A 153 6.70 -15.12 9.37
C ASP A 153 5.24 -14.65 9.47
N SER A 154 4.52 -14.67 8.34
CA SER A 154 3.14 -14.17 8.26
C SER A 154 2.15 -15.07 8.99
N ALA A 155 2.38 -16.39 9.02
CA ALA A 155 1.54 -17.34 9.73
C ALA A 155 1.59 -17.09 11.24
N LYS A 156 2.81 -16.95 11.81
CA LYS A 156 2.97 -16.62 13.24
C LYS A 156 2.38 -15.26 13.57
N LEU A 157 2.62 -14.24 12.75
CA LEU A 157 2.09 -12.89 12.98
C LEU A 157 0.55 -12.88 12.93
N SER A 158 -0.04 -13.53 11.93
CA SER A 158 -1.50 -13.66 11.82
C SER A 158 -2.10 -14.32 13.07
N ARG A 159 -1.53 -15.43 13.54
CA ARG A 159 -1.97 -16.10 14.77
C ARG A 159 -1.86 -15.20 16.00
N LEU A 160 -0.75 -14.46 16.14
CA LEU A 160 -0.56 -13.54 17.26
C LEU A 160 -1.56 -12.39 17.25
N LEU A 161 -1.83 -11.79 16.08
CA LEU A 161 -2.82 -10.72 15.94
C LEU A 161 -4.23 -11.24 16.24
N LYS A 162 -4.61 -12.42 15.71
CA LYS A 162 -5.89 -13.05 16.00
C LYS A 162 -6.04 -13.33 17.50
N ALA A 163 -5.01 -13.89 18.14
CA ALA A 163 -5.00 -14.13 19.59
C ALA A 163 -5.07 -12.84 20.42
N ALA A 164 -4.62 -11.71 19.88
CA ALA A 164 -4.69 -10.41 20.54
C ALA A 164 -6.00 -9.65 20.28
N GLY A 165 -6.95 -10.22 19.51
CA GLY A 165 -8.27 -9.65 19.27
C GLY A 165 -8.51 -9.07 17.87
N ALA A 166 -7.57 -9.24 16.94
CA ALA A 166 -7.86 -8.97 15.53
C ALA A 166 -8.80 -10.04 14.96
N ARG A 167 -9.71 -9.64 14.07
CA ARG A 167 -10.66 -10.57 13.44
C ARG A 167 -10.01 -11.37 12.31
N PRO A 168 -10.43 -12.62 12.06
CA PRO A 168 -10.02 -13.31 10.84
C PRO A 168 -10.61 -12.64 9.59
N PHE A 169 -9.83 -12.57 8.52
CA PHE A 169 -10.26 -12.09 7.20
C PHE A 169 -10.17 -13.23 6.17
N ASP A 170 -10.99 -14.26 6.37
CA ASP A 170 -10.89 -15.48 5.58
C ASP A 170 -11.77 -15.42 4.31
N ASP A 171 -12.90 -14.68 4.36
CA ASP A 171 -13.79 -14.37 3.23
C ASP A 171 -13.83 -12.84 2.97
N PRO A 172 -13.12 -12.35 1.93
CA PRO A 172 -13.13 -10.95 1.56
C PRO A 172 -14.51 -10.41 1.16
N THR A 173 -15.33 -11.22 0.51
CA THR A 173 -16.63 -10.79 0.00
C THR A 173 -17.58 -10.51 1.15
N SER A 174 -17.75 -11.47 2.06
CA SER A 174 -18.57 -11.29 3.26
C SER A 174 -18.11 -10.09 4.10
N TRP A 175 -16.81 -9.92 4.28
CA TRP A 175 -16.29 -8.77 5.02
C TRP A 175 -16.60 -7.44 4.33
N MET A 176 -16.55 -7.37 2.99
CA MET A 176 -16.95 -6.17 2.25
C MET A 176 -18.44 -5.88 2.41
N HIS A 177 -19.30 -6.90 2.42
CA HIS A 177 -20.73 -6.74 2.69
C HIS A 177 -21.01 -6.20 4.10
N GLU A 178 -20.22 -6.62 5.09
CA GLU A 178 -20.37 -6.17 6.48
C GLU A 178 -19.87 -4.73 6.71
N HIS A 179 -18.75 -4.35 6.08
CA HIS A 179 -18.04 -3.10 6.43
C HIS A 179 -18.09 -2.00 5.37
N ARG A 180 -18.66 -2.27 4.18
CA ARG A 180 -18.64 -1.31 3.07
C ARG A 180 -20.01 -1.15 2.45
N THR A 181 -20.27 0.06 1.97
CA THR A 181 -21.49 0.36 1.23
C THR A 181 -21.43 -0.27 -0.16
N ILE A 182 -22.28 -1.26 -0.37
CA ILE A 182 -22.46 -1.91 -1.67
C ILE A 182 -23.56 -1.21 -2.43
N VAL A 183 -23.29 -0.91 -3.69
CA VAL A 183 -24.28 -0.37 -4.60
C VAL A 183 -25.13 -1.52 -5.11
N SER A 184 -26.44 -1.45 -4.90
CA SER A 184 -27.40 -2.46 -5.34
C SER A 184 -28.08 -2.10 -6.66
N ASP A 185 -28.23 -0.80 -6.96
CA ASP A 185 -28.84 -0.33 -8.22
C ASP A 185 -27.97 -0.67 -9.44
N ALA A 186 -28.55 -1.37 -10.41
CA ALA A 186 -27.90 -1.77 -11.64
C ALA A 186 -27.41 -0.56 -12.46
N THR A 187 -28.15 0.55 -12.49
CA THR A 187 -27.78 1.72 -13.27
C THR A 187 -26.60 2.46 -12.63
N GLU A 188 -26.62 2.63 -11.32
CA GLU A 188 -25.52 3.20 -10.55
C GLU A 188 -24.27 2.31 -10.66
N ARG A 189 -24.42 0.98 -10.56
CA ARG A 189 -23.33 0.01 -10.77
C ARG A 189 -22.64 0.17 -12.13
N ASP A 190 -23.42 0.28 -13.19
CA ASP A 190 -22.89 0.45 -14.55
C ASP A 190 -22.17 1.78 -14.70
N THR A 191 -22.71 2.86 -14.14
CA THR A 191 -22.07 4.18 -14.19
C THR A 191 -20.73 4.20 -13.45
N LEU A 192 -20.65 3.60 -12.27
CA LEU A 192 -19.41 3.49 -11.48
C LEU A 192 -18.38 2.61 -12.19
N THR A 193 -18.81 1.49 -12.74
CA THR A 193 -17.94 0.56 -13.48
C THR A 193 -17.36 1.22 -14.73
N ARG A 194 -18.20 1.93 -15.51
CA ARG A 194 -17.77 2.70 -16.68
C ARG A 194 -16.80 3.81 -16.27
N ARG A 195 -17.14 4.64 -15.28
CA ARG A 195 -16.25 5.71 -14.79
C ARG A 195 -14.89 5.19 -14.35
N ARG A 196 -14.84 4.06 -13.64
CA ARG A 196 -13.59 3.41 -13.22
C ARG A 196 -12.78 2.90 -14.42
N ARG A 197 -13.43 2.25 -15.40
CA ARG A 197 -12.78 1.79 -16.63
C ARG A 197 -12.20 2.95 -17.44
N THR A 198 -12.98 4.00 -17.67
CA THR A 198 -12.54 5.19 -18.42
C THR A 198 -11.41 5.93 -17.71
N GLY A 199 -11.45 6.04 -16.38
CA GLY A 199 -10.34 6.62 -15.62
C GLY A 199 -9.04 5.83 -15.76
N ARG A 200 -9.11 4.49 -15.68
CA ARG A 200 -7.94 3.62 -15.85
C ARG A 200 -7.40 3.64 -17.28
N SER A 201 -8.26 3.71 -18.30
CA SER A 201 -7.82 3.81 -19.69
C SER A 201 -7.14 5.15 -19.97
N LEU A 202 -7.71 6.27 -19.49
CA LEU A 202 -7.09 7.60 -19.58
C LEU A 202 -5.71 7.63 -18.93
N GLN A 203 -5.55 7.04 -17.73
CA GLN A 203 -4.26 6.98 -17.05
C GLN A 203 -3.23 6.17 -17.86
N ARG A 204 -3.64 5.05 -18.48
CA ARG A 204 -2.77 4.25 -19.35
C ARG A 204 -2.37 5.02 -20.60
N VAL A 205 -3.31 5.69 -21.25
CA VAL A 205 -3.04 6.51 -22.44
C VAL A 205 -2.09 7.65 -22.09
N ALA A 206 -2.31 8.35 -20.97
CA ALA A 206 -1.41 9.39 -20.48
C ALA A 206 0.01 8.85 -20.19
N ALA A 207 0.12 7.69 -19.53
CA ALA A 207 1.41 7.05 -19.26
C ALA A 207 2.14 6.64 -20.55
N VAL A 208 1.41 6.08 -21.53
CA VAL A 208 1.96 5.71 -22.85
C VAL A 208 2.43 6.94 -23.60
N LEU A 209 1.65 8.03 -23.62
CA LEU A 209 2.05 9.29 -24.26
C LEU A 209 3.25 9.94 -23.58
N LEU A 210 3.33 9.90 -22.25
CA LEU A 210 4.45 10.42 -21.48
C LEU A 210 5.72 9.58 -21.73
N PHE A 211 5.59 8.26 -21.82
CA PHE A 211 6.69 7.37 -22.19
C PHE A 211 7.14 7.58 -23.64
N ALA A 212 6.18 7.68 -24.57
CA ALA A 212 6.45 7.94 -25.98
C ALA A 212 7.18 9.27 -26.18
N THR A 213 6.77 10.33 -25.47
CA THR A 213 7.46 11.64 -25.53
C THR A 213 8.87 11.59 -24.93
N LEU A 214 9.10 10.87 -23.83
CA LEU A 214 10.44 10.69 -23.25
C LEU A 214 11.37 9.85 -24.13
N VAL A 215 10.88 8.80 -24.78
CA VAL A 215 11.67 7.90 -25.64
C VAL A 215 11.88 8.50 -27.03
N ALA A 216 10.82 9.04 -27.64
CA ALA A 216 10.90 9.72 -28.94
C ALA A 216 11.74 10.99 -28.86
N GLY A 217 11.63 11.79 -27.78
CA GLY A 217 12.45 12.98 -27.58
C GLY A 217 13.95 12.68 -27.55
N ARG A 218 14.35 11.43 -27.24
CA ARG A 218 15.75 10.99 -27.20
C ARG A 218 16.24 10.39 -28.53
N TRP A 219 15.35 9.90 -29.39
CA TRP A 219 15.72 9.22 -30.65
C TRP A 219 15.38 9.99 -31.93
N LEU A 220 14.37 10.87 -31.91
CA LEU A 220 13.84 11.50 -33.13
C LEU A 220 14.43 12.88 -33.46
N LEU A 221 15.30 13.47 -32.61
CA LEU A 221 15.75 14.85 -32.81
C LEU A 221 17.25 15.03 -32.54
N PRO A 222 18.14 14.62 -33.45
CA PRO A 222 19.44 15.26 -33.58
C PRO A 222 19.22 16.66 -34.17
N GLY A 223 18.97 17.66 -33.32
CA GLY A 223 18.90 19.07 -33.72
C GLY A 223 17.67 19.79 -33.19
N ASN A 224 17.88 21.05 -32.78
CA ASN A 224 16.88 22.01 -32.29
C ASN A 224 15.81 22.35 -33.35
N GLY A 225 14.94 21.40 -33.66
CA GLY A 225 13.82 21.62 -34.56
C GLY A 225 12.75 22.54 -33.94
N PRO A 226 12.09 23.41 -34.73
CA PRO A 226 11.20 24.48 -34.25
C PRO A 226 9.92 23.99 -33.55
N TRP A 227 9.65 22.68 -33.54
CA TRP A 227 8.45 22.07 -32.98
C TRP A 227 8.58 21.62 -31.52
N TRP A 228 9.79 21.68 -30.94
CA TRP A 228 10.04 21.32 -29.54
C TRP A 228 9.13 22.04 -28.52
N PRO A 229 8.88 23.37 -28.64
CA PRO A 229 8.01 24.08 -27.70
C PRO A 229 6.57 23.57 -27.77
N VAL A 230 6.10 23.19 -28.95
CA VAL A 230 4.73 22.69 -29.17
C VAL A 230 4.55 21.33 -28.52
N LEU A 231 5.53 20.42 -28.65
CA LEU A 231 5.49 19.10 -28.02
C LEU A 231 5.59 19.18 -26.50
N LEU A 232 6.43 20.08 -25.97
CA LEU A 232 6.47 20.36 -24.53
C LEU A 232 5.16 20.93 -24.02
N LEU A 233 4.58 21.91 -24.74
CA LEU A 233 3.30 22.51 -24.36
C LEU A 233 2.18 21.46 -24.36
N LEU A 234 2.16 20.55 -25.35
CA LEU A 234 1.20 19.45 -25.43
C LEU A 234 1.39 18.45 -24.27
N GLY A 235 2.63 18.08 -23.96
CA GLY A 235 2.96 17.21 -22.82
C GLY A 235 2.57 17.83 -21.49
N VAL A 236 2.80 19.14 -21.31
CA VAL A 236 2.39 19.90 -20.12
C VAL A 236 0.86 20.00 -20.05
N LEU A 237 0.16 20.27 -21.15
CA LEU A 237 -1.30 20.31 -21.21
C LEU A 237 -1.94 18.96 -20.89
N ILE A 238 -1.41 17.87 -21.44
CA ILE A 238 -1.86 16.51 -21.14
C ILE A 238 -1.57 16.16 -19.68
N GLY A 239 -0.40 16.55 -19.16
CA GLY A 239 -0.05 16.41 -17.75
C GLY A 239 -0.99 17.18 -16.82
N LEU A 240 -1.29 18.44 -17.15
CA LEU A 240 -2.20 19.31 -16.40
C LEU A 240 -3.64 18.83 -16.46
N LEU A 241 -4.12 18.35 -17.61
CA LEU A 241 -5.45 17.75 -17.75
C LEU A 241 -5.56 16.43 -16.98
N GLY A 242 -4.50 15.62 -17.00
CA GLY A 242 -4.39 14.42 -16.15
C GLY A 242 -4.42 14.76 -14.66
N LEU A 243 -3.67 15.79 -14.24
CA LEU A 243 -3.65 16.30 -12.87
C LEU A 243 -4.99 16.93 -12.44
N ALA A 244 -5.70 17.63 -13.32
CA ALA A 244 -7.01 18.21 -13.04
C ALA A 244 -8.13 17.15 -12.93
N ALA A 245 -8.00 16.05 -13.67
CA ALA A 245 -8.86 14.88 -13.52
C ALA A 245 -8.61 14.14 -12.20
N VAL A 246 -7.37 14.12 -11.72
CA VAL A 246 -6.98 13.60 -10.39
C VAL A 246 -7.38 14.56 -9.27
N GLY A 247 -7.23 15.87 -9.45
CA GLY A 247 -7.62 16.90 -8.48
C GLY A 247 -9.12 16.93 -8.18
N ARG A 248 -9.97 16.65 -9.19
CA ARG A 248 -11.41 16.50 -8.99
C ARG A 248 -11.82 15.25 -8.19
N ARG A 249 -10.94 14.26 -8.01
CA ARG A 249 -11.15 13.14 -7.07
C ARG A 249 -10.80 13.49 -5.62
N LEU A 250 -10.12 14.62 -5.36
CA LEU A 250 -9.74 15.07 -4.02
C LEU A 250 -10.70 16.15 -3.45
N ALA A 251 -11.57 16.72 -4.30
CA ALA A 251 -12.53 17.76 -3.94
C ALA A 251 -13.97 17.24 -3.76
N ARG A 252 -14.18 15.92 -3.77
CA ARG A 252 -15.44 15.23 -3.48
C ARG A 252 -15.14 14.06 -2.55
#